data_AF-A0A7D4YCS7-F1
#
_entry.id   AF-A0A7D4YCS7-F1
#
_cell.length_a   1.000
_cell.length_b   1.000
_cell.length_c   1.000
_cell.angle_alpha   90.00
_cell.angle_beta   90.00
_cell.angle_gamma   90.00
#
_symmetry.space_group_name_H-M   'P 1'
#
loop_
_entity.id
_entity.type
_entity.pdbx_description
1 polymer ?
#
loop_
_entity_poly.entity_id
_entity_poly.type
_entity_poly.pdbx_seq_one_letter_code
_entity_poly.pdbx_strand_id
1 'polypeptide(L)'
;MSQQQSADNVSIDDIPIDIATTQSEHVEPADIPDEIESITRGLAGEHPPTNPLIVLKAARWWYLHGKGGTDPAFQWAIEWARHLATDTPSDIERFDDFLEYLVTVGFADEPHELR
;
A
#
# COMPACT_ATOMS: atom_id res chain seq x y z
N MET A 1 -9.16 45.23 15.87
CA MET A 1 -8.17 44.14 15.68
C MET A 1 -8.74 42.90 16.35
N SER A 2 -9.57 42.16 15.62
CA SER A 2 -10.11 40.86 16.04
C SER A 2 -10.41 40.08 14.77
N GLN A 3 -9.61 39.06 14.49
CA GLN A 3 -10.06 37.82 13.89
C GLN A 3 -9.33 36.71 14.64
N GLN A 4 -10.03 36.11 15.60
CA GLN A 4 -9.69 34.77 16.08
C GLN A 4 -9.96 33.81 14.93
N GLN A 5 -8.92 33.14 14.44
CA GLN A 5 -9.08 31.88 13.74
C GLN A 5 -8.47 30.78 14.61
N SER A 6 -9.35 30.07 15.30
CA SER A 6 -9.14 28.69 15.70
C SER A 6 -10.15 27.86 14.92
N ALA A 7 -9.67 27.03 14.00
CA ALA A 7 -10.37 25.90 13.41
C ALA A 7 -9.32 25.06 12.66
N ASP A 8 -8.83 24.02 13.33
CA ASP A 8 -8.20 22.81 12.80
C ASP A 8 -7.16 22.96 11.68
N ASN A 9 -5.89 22.92 12.10
CA ASN A 9 -4.72 22.71 11.24
C ASN A 9 -4.97 21.61 10.20
N VAL A 10 -5.13 22.00 8.94
CA VAL A 10 -4.85 21.13 7.79
C VAL A 10 -3.75 21.79 6.99
N SER A 11 -2.52 21.61 7.47
CA SER A 11 -1.35 21.63 6.60
C SER A 11 -1.19 20.20 6.09
N ILE A 12 -1.66 19.93 4.86
CA ILE A 12 -1.13 18.78 4.12
C ILE A 12 0.26 19.25 3.74
N ASP A 13 1.27 18.79 4.49
CA ASP A 13 2.68 19.19 4.35
C ASP A 13 3.07 19.42 2.89
N ASP A 14 3.80 20.50 2.60
CA ASP A 14 4.68 20.54 1.44
C ASP A 14 5.55 19.30 1.54
N ILE A 15 5.31 18.26 0.72
CA ILE A 15 6.05 17.01 0.81
C ILE A 15 7.21 17.04 -0.20
N PRO A 16 8.42 17.52 0.17
CA PRO A 16 9.62 17.17 -0.58
C PRO A 16 9.89 15.69 -0.30
N ILE A 17 9.41 14.82 -1.18
CA ILE A 17 9.80 13.40 -1.17
C ILE A 17 11.02 13.24 -2.06
N ASP A 18 12.16 12.90 -1.47
CA ASP A 18 13.33 12.44 -2.22
C ASP A 18 13.17 10.96 -2.57
N ILE A 19 12.44 10.71 -3.65
CA ILE A 19 12.08 9.36 -4.14
C ILE A 19 13.33 8.55 -4.51
N ALA A 20 14.43 9.22 -4.88
CA ALA A 20 15.66 8.58 -5.30
C ALA A 20 16.46 7.96 -4.14
N THR A 21 16.17 8.35 -2.90
CA THR A 21 16.95 7.93 -1.72
C THR A 21 16.27 6.82 -0.91
N THR A 22 14.97 6.53 -1.13
CA THR A 22 14.22 5.51 -0.34
C THR A 22 13.76 4.29 -1.12
N GLN A 23 13.68 4.34 -2.45
CA GLN A 23 13.27 3.18 -3.24
C GLN A 23 14.36 2.12 -3.26
N SER A 24 13.95 0.87 -3.10
CA SER A 24 14.84 -0.29 -3.13
C SER A 24 14.33 -1.32 -4.12
N GLU A 25 15.23 -1.99 -4.83
CA GLU A 25 14.88 -3.16 -5.64
C GLU A 25 14.44 -4.35 -4.76
N HIS A 26 14.88 -4.36 -3.50
CA HIS A 26 14.61 -5.43 -2.53
C HIS A 26 14.14 -4.84 -1.19
N VAL A 27 13.01 -5.36 -0.70
CA VAL A 27 12.44 -4.99 0.59
C VAL A 27 12.65 -6.17 1.52
N GLU A 28 13.34 -5.95 2.64
CA GLU A 28 13.48 -6.96 3.69
C GLU A 28 12.21 -6.97 4.54
N PRO A 29 11.65 -8.14 4.89
CA PRO A 29 10.42 -8.21 5.69
C PRO A 29 10.54 -7.50 7.05
N ALA A 30 11.75 -7.44 7.63
CA ALA A 30 12.01 -6.73 8.88
C ALA A 30 11.91 -5.19 8.78
N ASP A 31 11.97 -4.63 7.56
CA ASP A 31 11.85 -3.19 7.32
C ASP A 31 10.39 -2.75 7.16
N ILE A 32 9.47 -3.70 6.99
CA ILE A 32 8.04 -3.44 6.81
C ILE A 32 7.41 -3.19 8.19
N PRO A 33 6.83 -2.00 8.45
CA PRO A 33 6.15 -1.77 9.72
C PRO A 33 4.94 -2.70 9.87
N ASP A 34 4.70 -3.22 11.08
CA ASP A 34 3.61 -4.16 11.41
C ASP A 34 2.25 -3.75 10.82
N GLU A 35 1.93 -2.46 10.84
CA GLU A 35 0.68 -1.94 10.28
C GLU A 35 0.63 -2.08 8.75
N ILE A 36 1.72 -1.79 8.05
CA ILE A 36 1.81 -1.94 6.58
C ILE A 36 1.79 -3.42 6.24
N GLU A 37 2.48 -4.26 7.01
CA GLU A 37 2.43 -5.72 6.85
C GLU A 37 0.99 -6.23 7.00
N SER A 38 0.30 -5.83 8.06
CA SER A 38 -1.09 -6.25 8.32
C SER A 38 -2.05 -5.81 7.22
N ILE A 39 -1.95 -4.58 6.72
CA ILE A 39 -2.80 -4.10 5.61
C ILE A 39 -2.48 -4.86 4.33
N THR A 40 -1.19 -5.06 4.04
CA THR A 40 -0.72 -5.75 2.84
C THR A 40 -1.16 -7.20 2.84
N ARG A 41 -0.98 -7.93 3.95
CA ARG A 41 -1.50 -9.30 4.10
C ARG A 41 -3.02 -9.33 3.99
N GLY A 42 -3.72 -8.35 4.57
CA GLY A 42 -5.17 -8.22 4.44
C GLY A 42 -5.64 -8.13 2.99
N LEU A 43 -4.90 -7.45 2.11
CA LEU A 43 -5.21 -7.36 0.67
C LEU A 43 -5.11 -8.69 -0.08
N ALA A 44 -4.45 -9.70 0.49
CA ALA A 44 -4.35 -11.06 -0.06
C ALA A 44 -5.45 -12.00 0.48
N GLY A 45 -6.00 -11.70 1.66
CA GLY A 45 -6.92 -12.57 2.39
C GLY A 45 -8.38 -12.51 1.93
N GLU A 46 -9.20 -13.40 2.49
CA GLU A 46 -10.64 -13.49 2.20
C GLU A 46 -11.45 -12.24 2.58
N HIS A 47 -10.90 -11.40 3.46
CA HIS A 47 -11.55 -10.19 3.98
C HIS A 47 -10.66 -8.95 3.80
N PRO A 48 -10.49 -8.49 2.55
CA PRO A 48 -9.63 -7.35 2.25
C PRO A 48 -10.14 -6.04 2.87
N PRO A 49 -9.26 -5.08 3.20
CA PRO A 49 -9.65 -3.80 3.77
C PRO A 49 -10.64 -3.06 2.87
N THR A 50 -11.77 -2.61 3.43
CA THR A 50 -12.84 -1.92 2.68
C THR A 50 -12.76 -0.40 2.74
N ASN A 51 -11.88 0.16 3.57
CA ASN A 51 -11.63 1.59 3.64
C ASN A 51 -10.47 1.97 2.69
N PRO A 52 -10.73 2.72 1.59
CA PRO A 52 -9.70 3.04 0.61
C PRO A 52 -8.55 3.87 1.20
N LEU A 53 -8.76 4.65 2.26
CA LEU A 53 -7.68 5.42 2.89
C LEU A 53 -6.67 4.52 3.62
N ILE A 54 -7.14 3.40 4.18
CA ILE A 54 -6.26 2.40 4.80
C ILE A 54 -5.42 1.71 3.72
N VAL A 55 -6.04 1.37 2.59
CA VAL A 55 -5.37 0.76 1.44
C VAL A 55 -4.29 1.70 0.87
N LEU A 56 -4.61 2.99 0.73
CA LEU A 56 -3.66 3.99 0.22
C LEU A 56 -2.48 4.24 1.17
N LYS A 57 -2.61 3.93 2.47
CA LYS A 57 -1.51 3.97 3.42
C LYS A 57 -0.45 2.90 3.08
N ALA A 58 -0.88 1.67 2.80
CA ALA A 58 0.00 0.61 2.31
C ALA A 58 0.59 0.97 0.93
N ALA A 59 -0.23 1.45 0.00
CA ALA A 59 0.23 1.88 -1.33
C ALA A 59 1.35 2.92 -1.22
N ARG A 60 1.18 3.95 -0.39
CA ARG A 60 2.20 4.98 -0.18
C ARG A 60 3.52 4.38 0.30
N TRP A 61 3.48 3.44 1.24
CA TRP A 61 4.71 2.83 1.76
C TRP A 61 5.44 2.02 0.67
N TRP A 62 4.72 1.15 -0.05
CA TRP A 62 5.30 0.34 -1.14
C TRP A 62 5.84 1.20 -2.29
N TYR A 63 5.20 2.33 -2.59
CA TYR A 63 5.73 3.27 -3.58
C TYR A 63 7.05 3.92 -3.15
N LEU A 64 7.20 4.21 -1.86
CA LEU A 64 8.37 4.92 -1.34
C LEU A 64 9.56 4.01 -1.05
N HIS A 65 9.29 2.78 -0.61
CA HIS A 65 10.30 1.85 -0.09
C HIS A 65 10.51 0.62 -0.98
N GLY A 66 9.53 0.26 -1.79
CA GLY A 66 9.65 -0.79 -2.80
C GLY A 66 10.11 -0.26 -4.16
N LYS A 67 9.62 -0.91 -5.22
CA LYS A 67 9.96 -0.61 -6.63
C LYS A 67 9.16 0.56 -7.23
N GLY A 68 8.70 1.50 -6.41
CA GLY A 68 7.92 2.64 -6.87
C GLY A 68 6.61 2.26 -7.55
N GLY A 69 6.32 2.91 -8.68
CA GLY A 69 5.10 2.68 -9.45
C GLY A 69 4.99 1.27 -10.08
N THR A 70 6.10 0.53 -10.08
CA THR A 70 6.18 -0.85 -10.60
C THR A 70 6.21 -1.90 -9.51
N ASP A 71 6.06 -1.52 -8.24
CA ASP A 71 5.98 -2.48 -7.15
C ASP A 71 4.63 -3.22 -7.16
N PRO A 72 4.59 -4.57 -7.17
CA PRO A 72 3.34 -5.31 -7.24
C PRO A 72 2.39 -5.02 -6.07
N ALA A 73 2.92 -4.82 -4.86
CA ALA A 73 2.09 -4.48 -3.70
C ALA A 73 1.52 -3.06 -3.81
N PHE A 74 2.27 -2.11 -4.37
CA PHE A 74 1.72 -0.80 -4.74
C PHE A 74 0.62 -0.92 -5.79
N GLN A 75 0.89 -1.61 -6.89
CA GLN A 75 -0.05 -1.73 -8.01
C GLN A 75 -1.36 -2.38 -7.60
N TRP A 76 -1.29 -3.46 -6.81
CA TRP A 76 -2.48 -4.11 -6.28
C TRP A 76 -3.25 -3.21 -5.30
N ALA A 77 -2.57 -2.52 -4.39
CA ALA A 77 -3.24 -1.59 -3.48
C ALA A 77 -3.97 -0.45 -4.23
N ILE A 78 -3.39 0.10 -5.30
CA ILE A 78 -4.05 1.11 -6.14
C ILE A 78 -5.24 0.51 -6.89
N GLU A 79 -5.09 -0.68 -7.45
CA GLU A 79 -6.16 -1.37 -8.16
C GLU A 79 -7.34 -1.70 -7.22
N TRP A 80 -7.04 -2.15 -6.01
CA TRP A 80 -8.04 -2.38 -4.98
C TRP A 80 -8.73 -1.10 -4.53
N ALA A 81 -7.99 0.00 -4.31
CA ALA A 81 -8.57 1.29 -4.00
C ALA A 81 -9.47 1.82 -5.13
N ARG A 82 -9.08 1.59 -6.40
CA ARG A 82 -9.90 1.88 -7.58
C ARG A 82 -11.19 1.07 -7.55
N HIS A 83 -11.11 -0.23 -7.31
CA HIS A 83 -12.27 -1.11 -7.16
C HIS A 83 -13.24 -0.58 -6.10
N LEU A 84 -12.75 -0.24 -4.90
CA LEU A 84 -13.57 0.32 -3.82
C LEU A 84 -14.27 1.64 -4.22
N ALA A 85 -13.60 2.47 -5.01
CA ALA A 85 -14.13 3.77 -5.42
C ALA A 85 -15.12 3.70 -6.60
N THR A 86 -14.95 2.73 -7.51
CA THR A 86 -15.71 2.66 -8.76
C THR A 86 -16.62 1.44 -8.87
N ASP A 87 -16.60 0.53 -7.90
CA ASP A 87 -17.31 -0.75 -7.89
C ASP A 87 -17.03 -1.59 -9.16
N THR A 88 -15.87 -1.38 -9.77
CA THR A 88 -15.46 -2.08 -11.00
C THR A 88 -14.59 -3.26 -10.61
N PRO A 89 -14.76 -4.45 -11.23
CA PRO A 89 -13.92 -5.60 -10.91
C PRO A 89 -12.43 -5.29 -10.98
N SER A 90 -11.67 -5.88 -10.05
CA SER A 90 -10.22 -5.80 -9.99
C SER A 90 -9.57 -6.73 -11.02
N ASP A 91 -8.38 -6.35 -11.46
CA ASP A 91 -7.55 -7.14 -12.37
C ASP A 91 -6.98 -8.40 -11.68
N ILE A 92 -7.37 -9.59 -12.15
CA ILE A 92 -6.94 -10.88 -11.58
C ILE A 92 -5.44 -11.12 -11.84
N GLU A 93 -4.90 -10.67 -12.97
CA GLU A 93 -3.48 -10.87 -13.28
C GLU A 93 -2.60 -10.09 -12.29
N ARG A 94 -3.01 -8.87 -11.94
CA ARG A 94 -2.33 -8.07 -10.89
C ARG A 94 -2.44 -8.68 -9.50
N PHE A 95 -3.50 -9.44 -9.24
CA PHE A 95 -3.66 -10.13 -7.97
C PHE A 95 -2.68 -11.31 -7.86
N ASP A 96 -2.54 -12.10 -8.93
CA ASP A 96 -1.60 -13.22 -8.96
C ASP A 96 -0.14 -12.72 -8.86
N ASP A 97 0.24 -11.68 -9.61
CA ASP A 97 1.55 -11.02 -9.51
C ASP A 97 1.84 -10.52 -8.09
N PHE A 98 0.82 -9.99 -7.41
CA PHE A 98 0.92 -9.54 -6.03
C PHE A 98 1.16 -10.69 -5.05
N LEU A 99 0.44 -11.81 -5.18
CA LEU A 99 0.62 -12.99 -4.32
C LEU A 99 2.02 -13.60 -4.49
N GLU A 100 2.48 -13.74 -5.73
CA GLU A 100 3.84 -14.21 -6.02
C GLU A 100 4.88 -13.28 -5.40
N TYR A 101 4.69 -11.97 -5.54
CA TYR A 101 5.59 -10.98 -4.94
C TYR A 101 5.65 -11.08 -3.42
N LEU A 102 4.51 -11.24 -2.73
CA LEU A 102 4.49 -11.36 -1.26
C LEU A 102 5.29 -12.56 -0.75
N VAL A 103 5.27 -13.68 -1.48
CA VAL A 103 6.12 -14.85 -1.17
C VAL A 103 7.60 -14.47 -1.33
N THR A 104 7.99 -13.74 -2.38
CA THR A 104 9.39 -13.32 -2.57
C THR A 104 9.89 -12.38 -1.47
N VAL A 105 9.00 -11.59 -0.88
CA VAL A 105 9.31 -10.70 0.25
C VAL A 105 9.29 -11.45 1.59
N GLY A 106 8.76 -12.68 1.64
CA GLY A 106 8.74 -13.51 2.84
C GLY A 106 7.51 -13.34 3.72
N PHE A 107 6.36 -12.91 3.16
CA PHE A 107 5.09 -12.88 3.90
C PHE A 107 4.54 -14.27 4.21
N ALA A 108 4.90 -15.27 3.39
CA ALA A 108 4.53 -16.68 3.48
C ALA A 108 5.51 -17.53 2.64
N ASP A 109 5.51 -18.85 2.84
CA ASP A 109 6.35 -19.77 2.06
C ASP A 109 5.70 -20.08 0.70
N GLU A 110 4.36 -20.09 0.62
CA GLU A 110 3.61 -20.34 -0.61
C GLU A 110 2.39 -19.39 -0.78
N PRO A 111 1.96 -19.10 -2.02
CA PRO A 111 0.86 -18.15 -2.27
C PRO A 111 -0.48 -18.53 -1.62
N HIS A 112 -0.72 -19.82 -1.41
CA HIS A 112 -1.98 -20.32 -0.85
C HIS A 112 -2.10 -20.08 0.66
N GLU A 113 -0.98 -19.81 1.35
CA GLU A 113 -0.93 -19.49 2.79
C GLU A 113 -1.23 -18.01 3.07
N LEU A 114 -1.31 -17.18 2.03
CA LEU A 114 -1.65 -15.76 2.11
C LEU A 114 -3.16 -15.48 2.19
N ARG A 115 -3.99 -16.51 1.94
CA ARG A 115 -5.46 -16.39 1.85
C ARG A 115 -6.16 -16.65 3.18
#